data_AF-A0A4V0XDL7-F1
#
_entry.id   AF-A0A4V0XDL7-F1
#
_cell.length_a   1.000
_cell.length_b   1.000
_cell.length_c   1.000
_cell.angle_alpha   90.00
_cell.angle_beta   90.00
_cell.angle_gamma   90.00
#
_symmetry.space_group_name_H-M   'P 1'
#
loop_
_entity.id
_entity.type
_entity.pdbx_description
1 polymer ?
#
loop_
_entity_poly.entity_id
_entity_poly.type
_entity_poly.pdbx_seq_one_letter_code
_entity_poly.pdbx_strand_id
1 'polypeptide(L)'
;MVDKPPRLRIRLASSPAPRFQQTRFQRRIAQVSGSLEGWATNPWRRLSLLLIVLLVAMVVGGGLGTIAGALAYFDPIAALVCVLLMELAVRLRPGLLAGRQDRLVLQLVDMARIGLLWGLMLDGFKLL
;
A
#
# COMPACT_ATOMS: atom_id res chain seq x y z
N MET A 1 -30.09 -1.54 62.59
CA MET A 1 -28.95 -2.35 62.09
C MET A 1 -29.43 -3.07 60.84
N VAL A 2 -29.07 -2.58 59.66
CA VAL A 2 -29.43 -3.18 58.37
C VAL A 2 -28.14 -3.70 57.75
N ASP A 3 -27.98 -5.02 57.73
CA ASP A 3 -26.79 -5.67 57.22
C ASP A 3 -26.91 -5.84 55.69
N LYS A 4 -25.99 -5.21 54.95
CA LYS A 4 -26.02 -5.15 53.48
C LYS A 4 -25.13 -6.28 52.94
N PRO A 5 -25.63 -7.20 52.10
CA PRO A 5 -24.81 -8.34 51.68
C PRO A 5 -23.65 -7.88 50.78
N PRO A 6 -22.49 -8.59 50.86
CA PRO A 6 -21.30 -8.22 50.13
C PRO A 6 -21.51 -8.39 48.62
N ARG A 7 -21.31 -7.31 47.87
CA ARG A 7 -21.40 -7.31 46.40
C ARG A 7 -20.21 -8.07 45.81
N LEU A 8 -20.46 -9.27 45.27
CA LEU A 8 -19.49 -10.01 44.46
C LEU A 8 -19.14 -9.19 43.20
N ARG A 9 -17.97 -8.56 43.23
CA ARG A 9 -17.33 -7.98 42.04
C ARG A 9 -16.81 -9.12 41.18
N ILE A 10 -17.61 -9.56 40.22
CA ILE A 10 -17.15 -10.42 39.13
C ILE A 10 -16.10 -9.62 38.35
N ARG A 11 -14.82 -9.92 38.57
CA ARG A 11 -13.75 -9.51 37.65
C ARG A 11 -14.01 -10.28 36.36
N LEU A 12 -14.58 -9.61 35.37
CA LEU A 12 -14.55 -10.09 34.00
C LEU A 12 -13.08 -10.29 33.64
N ALA A 13 -12.64 -11.54 33.55
CA ALA A 13 -11.34 -11.86 33.00
C ALA A 13 -11.32 -11.24 31.59
N SER A 14 -10.42 -10.29 31.38
CA SER A 14 -10.18 -9.72 30.05
C SER A 14 -9.76 -10.88 29.15
N SER A 15 -10.66 -11.31 28.25
CA SER A 15 -10.36 -12.32 27.25
C SER A 15 -9.11 -11.87 26.50
N PRO A 16 -8.02 -12.64 26.46
CA PRO A 16 -6.82 -12.25 25.74
C PRO A 16 -7.22 -12.09 24.27
N ALA A 17 -7.02 -10.88 23.74
CA ALA A 17 -7.31 -10.56 22.35
C ALA A 17 -6.68 -11.62 21.43
N PRO A 18 -7.38 -12.06 20.37
CA PRO A 18 -6.92 -13.13 19.51
C PRO A 18 -5.52 -12.80 18.97
N ARG A 19 -4.53 -13.60 19.37
CA ARG A 19 -3.18 -13.54 18.80
C ARG A 19 -3.27 -14.01 17.36
N PHE A 20 -3.14 -13.08 16.41
CA PHE A 20 -3.07 -13.41 14.99
C PHE A 20 -2.00 -14.49 14.75
N GLN A 21 -2.41 -15.62 14.20
CA GLN A 21 -1.52 -16.72 13.91
C GLN A 21 -0.64 -16.34 12.71
N GLN A 22 0.66 -16.18 12.96
CA GLN A 22 1.62 -15.94 11.88
C GLN A 22 1.68 -17.18 10.98
N THR A 23 1.07 -17.08 9.80
CA THR A 23 1.12 -18.13 8.79
C THR A 23 2.52 -18.22 8.18
N ARG A 24 2.90 -19.38 7.64
CA ARG A 24 4.18 -19.54 6.93
C ARG A 24 4.32 -18.53 5.78
N PHE A 25 3.21 -18.13 5.16
CA PHE A 25 3.14 -17.09 4.15
C PHE A 25 3.50 -15.71 4.71
N GLN A 26 2.89 -15.31 5.83
CA GLN A 26 3.20 -14.04 6.50
C GLN A 26 4.67 -13.95 6.89
N ARG A 27 5.25 -15.05 7.38
CA ARG A 27 6.68 -15.10 7.74
C ARG A 27 7.60 -14.95 6.53
N ARG A 28 7.26 -15.59 5.39
CA ARG A 28 8.02 -15.42 4.14
C ARG A 28 7.93 -13.99 3.61
N ILE A 29 6.74 -13.37 3.62
CA ILE A 29 6.57 -11.97 3.20
C ILE A 29 7.44 -11.04 4.06
N ALA A 30 7.38 -11.19 5.38
CA ALA A 30 8.19 -10.38 6.30
C ALA A 30 9.70 -10.58 6.12
N GLN A 31 10.14 -11.79 5.76
CA GLN A 31 11.55 -12.06 5.44
C GLN A 31 11.97 -11.42 4.12
N VAL A 32 11.11 -11.43 3.10
CA VAL A 32 11.40 -10.79 1.81
C VAL A 32 11.47 -9.28 1.97
N SER A 33 10.54 -8.66 2.70
CA SER A 33 10.59 -7.21 2.97
C SER A 33 11.84 -6.83 3.76
N GLY A 34 12.15 -7.54 4.85
CA GLY A 34 13.36 -7.29 5.64
C GLY A 34 14.67 -7.48 4.85
N SER A 35 14.70 -8.45 3.92
CA SER A 35 15.86 -8.68 3.04
C SER A 35 16.01 -7.59 1.99
N LEU A 36 14.89 -7.09 1.42
CA LEU A 36 14.89 -5.95 0.50
C LEU A 36 15.38 -4.68 1.19
N GLU A 37 14.93 -4.41 2.42
CA GLU A 37 15.39 -3.27 3.21
C GLU A 37 16.88 -3.38 3.56
N GLY A 38 17.33 -4.57 3.94
CA GLY A 38 18.75 -4.86 4.15
C GLY A 38 19.59 -4.59 2.90
N TRP A 39 19.13 -5.02 1.72
CA TRP A 39 19.82 -4.76 0.44
C TRP A 39 19.78 -3.27 0.03
N ALA A 40 18.70 -2.57 0.37
CA ALA A 40 18.49 -1.15 0.08
C ALA A 40 19.04 -0.20 1.17
N THR A 41 19.87 -0.70 2.10
CA THR A 41 20.63 0.17 3.02
C THR A 41 21.62 1.07 2.29
N ASN A 42 22.14 0.65 1.13
CA ASN A 42 22.98 1.49 0.30
C ASN A 42 22.14 2.59 -0.38
N PRO A 43 22.45 3.89 -0.19
CA PRO A 43 21.65 4.99 -0.70
C PRO A 43 21.51 4.97 -2.24
N TRP A 44 22.53 4.54 -2.96
CA TRP A 44 22.49 4.45 -4.43
C TRP A 44 21.54 3.36 -4.91
N ARG A 45 21.53 2.19 -4.26
CA ARG A 45 20.62 1.09 -4.59
C ARG A 45 19.18 1.44 -4.31
N ARG A 46 18.94 2.11 -3.17
CA ARG A 46 17.62 2.62 -2.81
C ARG A 46 17.11 3.64 -3.83
N LEU A 47 17.96 4.58 -4.25
CA LEU A 47 17.56 5.57 -5.26
C LEU A 47 17.25 4.92 -6.61
N SER A 48 18.07 3.98 -7.08
CA SER A 48 17.80 3.22 -8.30
C SER A 48 16.48 2.45 -8.22
N LEU A 49 16.21 1.79 -7.09
CA LEU A 49 14.96 1.04 -6.89
C LEU A 49 13.74 1.98 -6.95
N LEU A 50 13.80 3.13 -6.29
CA LEU A 50 12.75 4.15 -6.32
C LEU A 50 12.53 4.68 -7.73
N LEU A 51 13.62 4.95 -8.46
CA LEU A 51 13.57 5.42 -9.84
C LEU A 51 12.96 4.37 -10.78
N ILE A 52 13.32 3.10 -10.62
CA ILE A 52 12.74 1.99 -11.42
C ILE A 52 11.24 1.91 -11.17
N VAL A 53 10.80 1.93 -9.91
CA VAL A 53 9.37 1.87 -9.58
C VAL A 53 8.62 3.08 -10.12
N LEU A 54 9.20 4.28 -10.01
CA LEU A 54 8.65 5.49 -10.60
C LEU A 54 8.47 5.34 -12.13
N LEU A 55 9.52 4.90 -12.83
CA LEU A 55 9.52 4.75 -14.29
C LEU A 55 8.52 3.69 -14.76
N VAL A 56 8.48 2.53 -14.10
CA VAL A 56 7.52 1.46 -14.41
C VAL A 56 6.09 1.95 -14.22
N ALA A 57 5.81 2.61 -13.09
CA ALA A 57 4.47 3.16 -12.85
C ALA A 57 4.09 4.25 -13.86
N MET A 58 5.06 5.06 -14.29
CA MET A 58 4.85 6.06 -15.35
C MET A 58 4.49 5.43 -16.70
N VAL A 59 5.18 4.36 -17.10
CA VAL A 59 4.86 3.61 -18.32
C VAL A 59 3.48 2.98 -18.24
N VAL A 60 3.12 2.40 -17.08
CA VAL A 60 1.77 1.83 -16.85
C VAL A 60 0.68 2.91 -16.94
N GLY A 61 0.89 4.07 -16.30
CA GLY A 61 -0.03 5.19 -16.35
C GLY A 61 -0.24 5.72 -17.77
N GLY A 62 0.83 5.87 -18.55
CA GLY A 62 0.74 6.26 -19.96
C GLY A 62 0.08 5.19 -20.83
N GLY A 63 0.37 3.90 -20.59
CA GLY A 63 -0.30 2.80 -21.27
C GLY A 63 -1.83 2.83 -21.07
N LEU A 64 -2.29 3.13 -19.86
CA LEU A 64 -3.71 3.30 -19.57
C LEU A 64 -4.33 4.45 -20.35
N GLY A 65 -3.64 5.60 -20.45
CA GLY A 65 -4.06 6.74 -21.26
C GLY A 65 -4.22 6.35 -22.74
N THR A 66 -3.24 5.65 -23.31
CA THR A 66 -3.29 5.26 -24.72
C THR A 66 -4.42 4.27 -25.01
N ILE A 67 -4.65 3.30 -24.11
CA ILE A 67 -5.75 2.34 -24.25
C ILE A 67 -7.11 3.04 -24.15
N ALA A 68 -7.24 3.98 -23.20
CA ALA A 68 -8.46 4.75 -23.03
C ALA A 68 -8.75 5.68 -24.23
N GLY A 69 -7.72 6.36 -24.75
CA GLY A 69 -7.83 7.26 -25.90
C GLY A 69 -8.04 6.52 -27.23
N ALA A 70 -7.45 5.35 -27.42
CA ALA A 70 -7.57 4.58 -28.66
C ALA A 70 -8.94 3.93 -28.84
N LEU A 71 -9.60 3.56 -27.75
CA LEU A 71 -10.87 2.82 -27.78
C LEU A 71 -11.87 3.54 -26.88
N ALA A 72 -12.62 4.50 -27.44
CA ALA A 72 -13.61 5.34 -26.75
C ALA A 72 -14.68 4.58 -25.91
N TYR A 73 -14.77 3.25 -26.04
CA TYR A 73 -15.65 2.38 -25.24
C TYR A 73 -15.06 1.89 -23.91
N PHE A 74 -13.75 2.07 -23.66
CA PHE A 74 -13.09 1.59 -22.43
C PHE A 74 -13.08 2.60 -21.28
N ASP A 75 -13.74 3.75 -21.43
CA ASP A 75 -13.81 4.79 -20.39
C ASP A 75 -14.21 4.26 -18.99
N PRO A 76 -15.22 3.36 -18.84
CA PRO A 76 -15.56 2.79 -17.53
C PRO A 76 -14.47 1.87 -16.97
N ILE A 77 -13.77 1.14 -17.84
CA ILE A 77 -12.72 0.19 -17.45
C ILE A 77 -11.46 0.96 -17.05
N ALA A 78 -11.09 1.98 -17.81
CA ALA A 78 -9.99 2.88 -17.49
C ALA A 78 -10.24 3.59 -16.15
N ALA A 79 -11.45 4.12 -15.94
CA ALA A 79 -11.86 4.72 -14.68
C ALA A 79 -11.78 3.73 -13.51
N LEU A 80 -12.28 2.50 -13.69
CA LEU A 80 -12.21 1.45 -12.67
C LEU A 80 -10.77 1.09 -12.31
N VAL A 81 -9.89 0.92 -13.31
CA VAL A 81 -8.47 0.63 -13.08
C VAL A 81 -7.79 1.78 -12.35
N CYS A 82 -8.06 3.03 -12.73
CA CYS A 82 -7.50 4.21 -12.07
C CYS A 82 -7.92 4.29 -10.60
N VAL A 83 -9.22 4.08 -10.32
CA VAL A 83 -9.75 4.06 -8.96
C VAL A 83 -9.14 2.91 -8.16
N LEU A 84 -9.02 1.72 -8.74
CA LEU A 84 -8.47 0.55 -8.05
C LEU A 84 -6.99 0.76 -7.70
N LEU A 85 -6.20 1.32 -8.62
CA LEU A 85 -4.80 1.68 -8.37
C LEU A 85 -4.67 2.73 -7.27
N MET A 86 -5.53 3.75 -7.29
CA MET A 86 -5.54 4.81 -6.28
C MET A 86 -5.98 4.29 -4.92
N GLU A 87 -7.04 3.48 -4.86
CA GLU A 87 -7.53 2.84 -3.65
C GLU A 87 -6.47 1.91 -3.05
N LEU A 88 -5.75 1.15 -3.89
CA LEU A 88 -4.63 0.33 -3.44
C LEU A 88 -3.54 1.18 -2.80
N ALA A 89 -3.15 2.29 -3.46
CA ALA A 89 -2.14 3.21 -2.93
C ALA A 89 -2.57 3.85 -1.59
N VAL A 90 -3.85 4.20 -1.44
CA VAL A 90 -4.40 4.79 -0.21
C VAL A 90 -4.55 3.74 0.90
N ARG A 91 -5.04 2.53 0.61
CA ARG A 91 -5.21 1.45 1.60
C ARG A 91 -3.90 0.90 2.14
N LEU A 92 -2.85 0.89 1.33
CA LEU A 92 -1.54 0.43 1.77
C LEU A 92 -0.94 1.40 2.82
N ARG A 93 -1.13 2.71 2.65
CA ARG A 93 -0.54 3.73 3.56
C ARG A 93 -0.78 3.50 5.06
N PRO A 94 -2.00 3.35 5.59
CA PRO A 94 -2.21 3.21 7.03
C PRO A 94 -1.55 1.95 7.63
N GLY A 95 -1.51 0.84 6.88
CA GLY A 95 -0.80 -0.38 7.31
C GLY A 95 0.72 -0.17 7.40
N LEU A 96 1.29 0.56 6.44
CA LEU A 96 2.71 0.89 6.42
C LEU A 96 3.11 1.98 7.41
N LEU A 97 2.23 2.94 7.71
CA LEU A 97 2.49 3.98 8.71
C LEU A 97 2.50 3.41 10.15
N ALA A 98 1.67 2.40 10.41
CA ALA A 98 1.65 1.72 11.71
C ALA A 98 2.91 0.88 11.97
N GLY A 99 3.50 0.31 10.92
CA GLY A 99 4.76 -0.42 10.95
C GLY A 99 5.96 0.51 10.79
N ARG A 100 6.46 1.09 11.89
CA ARG A 100 7.60 2.04 11.94
C ARG A 100 8.91 1.56 11.26
N GLN A 101 8.97 0.31 10.80
CA GLN A 101 10.11 -0.33 10.13
C GLN A 101 10.04 -0.24 8.59
N ASP A 102 8.86 -0.22 7.96
CA ASP A 102 8.72 -0.41 6.50
C ASP A 102 8.87 0.89 5.66
N ARG A 103 9.88 1.72 5.98
CA ARG A 103 10.08 3.03 5.32
C ARG A 103 10.37 2.90 3.83
N LEU A 104 11.01 1.81 3.41
CA LEU A 104 11.31 1.56 2.01
C LEU A 104 10.03 1.32 1.21
N VAL A 105 9.15 0.46 1.73
CA VAL A 105 7.91 0.08 1.04
C VAL A 105 6.98 1.29 0.93
N LEU A 106 6.95 2.16 1.94
CA LEU A 106 6.18 3.40 1.88
C LEU A 106 6.67 4.30 0.73
N GLN A 107 7.98 4.44 0.57
CA GLN A 107 8.56 5.25 -0.50
C GLN A 107 8.34 4.62 -1.89
N LEU A 108 8.34 3.29 -1.99
CA LEU A 108 8.03 2.59 -3.23
C LEU A 108 6.57 2.85 -3.63
N VAL A 109 5.63 2.77 -2.68
CA VAL A 109 4.21 3.09 -2.91
C VAL A 109 4.05 4.56 -3.32
N ASP A 110 4.79 5.47 -2.69
CA ASP A 110 4.75 6.89 -3.03
C ASP A 110 5.30 7.17 -4.43
N MET A 111 6.44 6.58 -4.79
CA MET A 111 7.01 6.69 -6.14
C MET A 111 6.10 6.06 -7.19
N ALA A 112 5.49 4.91 -6.90
CA ALA A 112 4.52 4.29 -7.79
C ALA A 112 3.31 5.22 -8.02
N ARG A 113 2.76 5.80 -6.96
CA ARG A 113 1.64 6.75 -7.06
C ARG A 113 2.00 7.97 -7.89
N ILE A 114 3.16 8.58 -7.62
CA ILE A 114 3.63 9.76 -8.35
C ILE A 114 3.83 9.41 -9.83
N GLY A 115 4.51 8.30 -10.13
CA GLY A 115 4.77 7.86 -11.49
C GLY A 115 3.48 7.61 -12.27
N LEU A 116 2.51 6.95 -11.65
CA LEU A 116 1.22 6.64 -12.28
C LEU A 116 0.41 7.90 -12.62
N LEU A 117 0.32 8.84 -11.67
CA LEU A 117 -0.36 10.12 -11.87
C LEU A 117 0.29 10.93 -12.99
N TRP A 118 1.63 11.02 -12.99
CA TRP A 118 2.35 11.73 -14.03
C TRP A 118 2.22 11.05 -15.40
N GLY A 119 2.33 9.73 -15.47
CA GLY A 119 2.18 8.97 -16.71
C GLY A 119 0.80 9.17 -17.35
N LEU A 120 -0.26 9.08 -16.55
CA LEU A 120 -1.63 9.31 -17.00
C LEU A 120 -1.84 10.75 -17.48
N MET A 121 -1.38 11.73 -16.69
CA MET A 121 -1.57 13.14 -17.00
C MET A 121 -0.82 13.58 -18.27
N LEU A 122 0.40 13.07 -18.47
CA LEU A 122 1.22 13.39 -19.63
C LEU A 122 0.60 12.86 -20.93
N ASP A 123 -0.07 11.70 -20.86
CA ASP A 123 -0.78 11.14 -22.00
C ASP A 123 -2.11 11.84 -22.25
N GLY A 124 -2.83 12.23 -21.19
CA GLY A 124 -4.02 13.08 -21.30
C GLY A 124 -3.74 14.42 -21.99
N PHE A 125 -2.59 15.05 -21.73
CA PHE A 125 -2.17 16.27 -22.44
C PHE A 125 -1.78 16.03 -23.90
N LYS A 126 -1.32 14.83 -24.28
CA LYS A 126 -1.00 14.52 -25.68
C LYS A 126 -2.26 14.34 -26.54
N LEU A 127 -3.35 13.92 -25.91
CA LEU A 127 -4.62 13.65 -26.58
C LEU A 127 -5.52 14.89 -26.68
N LEU A 128 -5.13 16.00 -26.07
CA LEU A 128 -5.80 17.30 -26.12
C LEU A 128 -5.21 18.17 -27.24
#